data_AF-A0A9D4HR46-F1
#
_entry.id   AF-A0A9D4HR46-F1
#
_cell.length_a   1.000
_cell.length_b   1.000
_cell.length_c   1.000
_cell.angle_alpha   90.00
_cell.angle_beta   90.00
_cell.angle_gamma   90.00
#
_symmetry.space_group_name_H-M   'P 1'
#
loop_
_entity.id
_entity.type
_entity.pdbx_description
1 polymer ?
#
loop_
_entity_poly.entity_id
_entity_poly.type
_entity_poly.pdbx_seq_one_letter_code
_entity_poly.pdbx_strand_id
1 'polypeptide(L)'
;MCYKKYQYYRFHSSRPGTVFAKKATDRPEEVFFIMKDREIPSAEPCLILPAGLSKNRVKYLYRTVRGFVRPCYQNITCPIPTD
;
A
#
# COMPACT_ATOMS: atom_id res chain seq x y z
N MET A 1 20.66 -3.67 -21.17
CA MET A 1 19.44 -3.31 -20.40
C MET A 1 18.47 -4.47 -20.45
N CYS A 2 18.05 -4.99 -19.29
CA CYS A 2 17.13 -6.13 -19.24
C CYS A 2 15.70 -5.59 -19.19
N TYR A 3 15.04 -5.48 -20.34
CA TYR A 3 13.61 -5.13 -20.38
C TYR A 3 12.81 -6.21 -19.65
N LYS A 4 11.94 -5.80 -18.73
CA LYS A 4 11.04 -6.74 -18.04
C LYS A 4 10.22 -7.52 -19.09
N LYS A 5 10.16 -8.85 -18.92
CA LYS A 5 9.59 -9.80 -19.89
C LYS A 5 8.12 -9.51 -20.27
N TYR A 6 7.35 -8.90 -19.37
CA TYR A 6 5.96 -8.47 -19.61
C TYR A 6 5.84 -6.98 -19.34
N GLN A 7 5.02 -6.30 -20.14
CA GLN A 7 4.84 -4.85 -20.08
C GLN A 7 3.38 -4.44 -19.86
N TYR A 8 2.43 -5.33 -20.15
CA TYR A 8 1.00 -5.07 -20.06
C TYR A 8 0.36 -6.08 -19.12
N TYR A 9 -0.49 -5.60 -18.22
CA TYR A 9 -1.21 -6.43 -17.26
C TYR A 9 -2.68 -6.02 -17.22
N ARG A 10 -3.57 -7.01 -17.11
CA ARG A 10 -5.02 -6.82 -16.97
C ARG A 10 -5.55 -7.77 -15.91
N PHE A 11 -6.55 -7.28 -15.18
CA PHE A 11 -7.29 -8.02 -14.16
C PHE A 11 -8.77 -8.01 -14.55
N HIS A 12 -9.52 -9.01 -14.11
CA HIS A 12 -10.95 -9.08 -14.39
C HIS A 12 -11.72 -9.55 -13.16
N SER A 13 -12.81 -8.86 -12.83
CA SER A 13 -13.63 -9.13 -11.65
C SER A 13 -14.23 -10.54 -11.64
N SER A 14 -14.62 -11.07 -12.81
CA SER A 14 -15.14 -12.45 -12.92
C SER A 14 -14.06 -13.54 -12.82
N ARG A 15 -12.77 -13.18 -12.85
CA ARG A 15 -11.64 -14.12 -12.76
C ARG A 15 -10.64 -13.64 -11.70
N PRO A 16 -11.04 -13.63 -10.42
CA PRO A 16 -10.15 -13.25 -9.33
C PRO A 16 -8.94 -14.19 -9.25
N GLY A 17 -7.82 -13.67 -8.76
CA GLY A 17 -6.56 -14.42 -8.71
C GLY A 17 -5.91 -14.69 -10.06
N THR A 18 -6.51 -14.23 -11.16
CA THR A 18 -5.97 -14.39 -12.51
C THR A 18 -5.37 -13.08 -13.00
N VAL A 19 -4.13 -13.13 -13.47
CA VAL A 19 -3.43 -12.05 -14.14
C VAL A 19 -3.26 -12.39 -15.60
N PHE A 20 -3.72 -11.49 -16.45
CA PHE A 20 -3.50 -11.54 -17.88
C PHE A 20 -2.31 -10.64 -18.21
N ALA A 21 -1.27 -11.16 -18.86
CA ALA A 21 -0.06 -10.40 -19.16
C ALA A 21 0.36 -10.51 -20.62
N LYS A 22 0.90 -9.41 -21.19
CA LYS A 22 1.49 -9.39 -22.53
C LYS A 22 2.90 -8.83 -22.52
N LYS A 23 3.73 -9.35 -23.43
CA LYS A 23 5.11 -8.85 -23.65
C LYS A 23 5.13 -7.52 -24.42
N ALA A 24 4.20 -7.36 -25.35
CA ALA A 24 3.94 -6.15 -26.13
C ALA A 24 2.45 -6.10 -26.52
N THR A 25 1.94 -5.01 -27.08
CA THR A 25 0.51 -4.82 -27.41
C THR A 25 -0.02 -5.82 -28.44
N ASP A 26 0.82 -6.18 -29.42
CA ASP A 26 0.58 -7.11 -30.53
C ASP A 26 0.81 -8.59 -30.15
N ARG A 27 1.36 -8.84 -28.96
CA ARG A 27 1.70 -10.19 -28.51
C ARG A 27 0.52 -10.89 -27.85
N PRO A 28 0.46 -12.23 -27.92
CA PRO A 28 -0.58 -13.00 -27.28
C PRO A 28 -0.57 -12.77 -25.76
N GLU A 29 -1.76 -12.84 -25.18
CA GLU A 29 -1.98 -12.72 -23.75
C GLU A 29 -1.71 -14.07 -23.06
N GLU A 30 -0.85 -14.05 -22.06
CA GLU A 30 -0.54 -15.19 -21.20
C GLU A 30 -1.30 -15.04 -19.88
N VAL A 31 -1.77 -16.18 -19.32
CA VAL A 31 -2.61 -16.21 -18.13
C VAL A 31 -1.86 -16.83 -16.97
N PHE A 32 -1.80 -16.11 -15.85
CA PHE A 32 -1.14 -16.54 -14.63
C PHE A 32 -2.13 -16.58 -13.47
N PHE A 33 -2.11 -17.65 -12.69
CA PHE A 33 -2.83 -17.69 -11.41
C PHE A 33 -1.88 -17.26 -10.30
N ILE A 34 -2.21 -16.17 -9.61
CA ILE A 34 -1.35 -15.56 -8.57
C ILE A 34 -1.75 -15.90 -7.15
N MET A 35 -2.97 -16.42 -6.95
CA MET A 35 -3.39 -16.85 -5.62
C MET A 35 -2.76 -18.21 -5.30
N LYS A 36 -2.26 -18.37 -4.07
CA LYS A 36 -1.77 -19.66 -3.59
C LYS A 36 -2.93 -20.64 -3.39
N ASP A 37 -4.03 -20.14 -2.84
CA ASP A 37 -5.26 -20.88 -2.63
C ASP A 37 -6.31 -20.50 -3.67
N ARG A 38 -7.20 -21.43 -4.01
CA ARG A 38 -8.27 -21.19 -5.02
C ARG A 38 -9.49 -20.49 -4.43
N GLU A 39 -9.55 -20.35 -3.11
CA GLU A 39 -10.67 -19.74 -2.43
C GLU A 39 -10.51 -18.22 -2.42
N ILE A 40 -11.51 -17.54 -2.97
CA ILE A 40 -11.60 -16.08 -2.92
C ILE A 40 -11.95 -15.72 -1.48
N PRO A 41 -11.18 -14.85 -0.80
CA PRO A 41 -11.56 -14.35 0.51
C PRO A 41 -12.97 -13.78 0.45
N SER A 42 -13.91 -14.41 1.15
CA SER A 42 -15.31 -14.00 1.20
C SER A 42 -15.59 -13.01 2.33
N ALA A 43 -14.70 -12.96 3.32
CA ALA A 43 -14.74 -12.00 4.42
C ALA A 43 -13.88 -10.77 4.09
N GLU A 44 -14.33 -9.61 4.56
CA GLU A 44 -13.47 -8.43 4.59
C GLU A 44 -12.24 -8.71 5.46
N PRO A 45 -11.05 -8.21 5.07
CA PRO A 45 -9.87 -8.35 5.90
C PRO A 45 -10.10 -7.68 7.25
N CYS A 46 -9.59 -8.28 8.32
CA CYS A 46 -9.61 -7.65 9.62
C CYS A 46 -8.94 -6.27 9.52
N LEU A 47 -9.66 -5.23 9.93
CA LEU A 47 -9.15 -3.87 9.88
C LEU A 47 -8.06 -3.70 10.95
N ILE A 48 -6.80 -3.67 10.50
CA ILE A 48 -5.66 -3.43 11.37
C ILE A 48 -5.52 -1.91 11.53
N LEU A 49 -5.98 -1.39 12.67
CA LEU A 49 -5.71 0.00 13.03
C LEU A 49 -4.22 0.17 13.33
N PRO A 50 -3.57 1.23 12.82
CA PRO A 50 -2.21 1.54 13.21
C PRO A 50 -2.18 1.83 14.72
N ALA A 51 -1.15 1.34 15.41
CA ALA A 51 -0.97 1.53 16.86
C ALA A 51 -0.75 2.99 17.29
N GLY A 52 -0.80 3.94 16.35
CA GLY A 52 -0.49 5.34 16.57
C GLY A 52 1.00 5.59 16.84
N LEU A 53 1.30 6.75 17.40
CA LEU A 53 2.64 7.15 17.78
C LEU A 53 2.90 6.77 19.25
N SER A 54 4.06 6.19 19.53
CA SER A 54 4.48 5.98 20.93
C SER A 54 4.67 7.31 21.65
N LYS A 55 4.52 7.33 22.99
CA LYS A 55 4.77 8.54 23.80
C LYS A 55 6.13 9.18 23.51
N ASN A 56 7.17 8.36 23.37
CA ASN A 56 8.52 8.83 23.04
C ASN A 56 8.57 9.45 21.64
N ARG A 57 7.86 8.87 20.66
CA ARG A 57 7.81 9.40 19.31
C ARG A 57 7.07 10.74 19.26
N VAL A 58 5.96 10.89 19.99
CA VAL A 58 5.24 12.16 20.11
C VAL A 58 6.15 13.24 20.71
N LYS A 59 6.85 12.94 21.81
CA LYS A 59 7.82 13.87 22.43
C LYS A 59 8.93 14.28 21.47
N TYR A 60 9.50 13.33 20.72
CA TYR A 60 10.52 13.60 19.71
C TYR A 60 10.01 14.55 18.61
N LEU A 61 8.84 14.25 18.03
CA LEU A 61 8.26 15.04 16.95
C LEU A 61 7.94 16.46 17.41
N TYR A 62 7.34 16.61 18.60
CA TYR A 62 7.06 17.91 19.18
C TYR A 62 8.32 18.75 19.39
N ARG A 63 9.38 18.16 19.98
CA ARG A 63 10.61 18.89 20.33
C ARG A 63 11.52 19.17 19.13
N THR A 64 11.63 18.23 18.20
CA THR A 64 12.69 18.22 17.19
C THR A 64 12.18 18.60 15.81
N VAL A 65 10.93 18.23 15.48
CA VAL A 65 10.41 18.34 14.11
C VAL A 65 9.43 19.50 13.96
N ARG A 66 8.69 19.84 15.02
CA ARG A 66 7.57 20.79 14.96
C ARG A 66 7.92 22.16 14.34
N GLY A 67 9.12 22.69 14.60
CA GLY A 67 9.57 23.97 14.05
C GLY A 67 9.71 23.99 12.52
N PHE A 68 9.87 22.82 11.90
CA PHE A 68 9.96 22.66 10.45
C PHE A 68 8.60 22.39 9.79
N VAL A 69 7.53 22.21 10.59
CA VAL A 69 6.18 21.93 10.11
C VAL A 69 5.39 23.22 9.97
N ARG A 70 4.69 23.38 8.84
CA ARG A 70 3.81 24.54 8.60
C ARG A 70 2.80 24.71 9.75
N PRO A 71 2.52 25.95 10.20
CA PRO A 71 1.66 26.19 11.37
C PRO A 71 0.33 25.44 11.38
N CYS A 72 -0.36 25.39 10.23
CA CYS A 72 -1.65 24.71 10.08
C CYS A 72 -1.60 23.18 10.29
N TYR A 73 -0.43 22.55 10.18
CA TYR A 73 -0.27 21.09 10.31
C TYR A 73 0.43 20.68 11.61
N GLN A 74 0.94 21.62 12.40
CA GLN A 74 1.76 21.28 13.58
C GLN A 74 1.03 20.39 14.58
N ASN A 75 -0.27 20.62 14.81
CA ASN A 75 -1.04 19.81 15.76
C ASN A 75 -1.42 18.43 15.22
N ILE A 76 -1.40 18.25 13.89
CA ILE A 76 -1.70 16.97 13.24
C ILE A 76 -0.43 16.10 13.21
N THR A 77 0.72 16.69 12.85
CA THR A 77 1.97 15.95 12.64
C THR A 77 2.84 15.87 13.89
N CYS A 78 2.81 16.89 14.74
CA CYS A 78 3.67 17.03 15.92
C CYS A 78 2.86 17.50 17.14
N PRO A 79 1.84 16.74 17.58
CA PRO A 79 0.93 17.17 18.65
C PRO A 79 1.66 17.41 19.97
N ILE A 80 1.03 18.18 20.85
CA ILE A 80 1.51 18.40 22.22
C ILE A 80 1.53 17.05 22.96
N PRO A 81 2.64 16.64 23.59
CA PRO A 81 2.68 15.41 24.35
C PRO A 81 1.74 15.47 25.56
N THR A 82 0.87 14.47 25.70
CA THR A 82 0.13 14.23 26.94
C THR A 82 1.01 13.40 27.90
N ASP A 83 1.04 13.76 29.18
CA ASP A 83 1.80 13.03 30.20
C ASP A 83 1.28 11.58 30.41
#